data_AF-V8ATK6-F1
#
_entry.id   AF-V8ATK6-F1
#
_cell.length_a   1.000
_cell.length_b   1.000
_cell.length_c   1.000
_cell.angle_alpha   90.00
_cell.angle_beta   90.00
_cell.angle_gamma   90.00
#
_symmetry.space_group_name_H-M   'P 1'
#
loop_
_entity.id
_entity.type
_entity.pdbx_description
1 polymer ?
#
loop_
_entity_poly.entity_id
_entity_poly.type
_entity_poly.pdbx_seq_one_letter_code
_entity_poly.pdbx_strand_id
1 'polypeptide(L)'
;MSKYNWLALDRKYEDVIYETYNGIAKITINRPEVRNAFRPKTVVELIDAFTVARDDTSIGVIVLTGANHGQGEDKEAFCSGGDQKVRGDGGYVGEDQIPRLNVLDLQHLIRITPKPVIAMVNGFAIGGGHVLHIVCDLTIASENAKFGQTGPRVGSFDAGYGAGLLAAMVGQKKAREIWFLCRQYTAQEAMDMGMVNTVVPFDQLEEETVKWAEEMLALSPMALRMLKGSMNAATDGLAGLQQFAGDATLMYYLSDEAKEGRDAFKEKRKPDFDQFPKFP
;
A
#
# COMPACT_ATOMS: atom_id res chain seq x y z
N MET A 1 -21.47 -5.86 11.02
CA MET A 1 -20.72 -7.13 10.84
C MET A 1 -20.44 -7.28 9.37
N SER A 2 -19.24 -7.75 9.00
CA SER A 2 -18.88 -8.01 7.60
C SER A 2 -19.89 -8.97 6.96
N LYS A 3 -20.25 -8.72 5.69
CA LYS A 3 -21.04 -9.65 4.87
C LYS A 3 -20.18 -10.80 4.31
N TYR A 4 -18.86 -10.65 4.35
CA TYR A 4 -17.88 -11.58 3.81
C TYR A 4 -17.28 -12.46 4.91
N ASN A 5 -17.08 -13.74 4.58
CA ASN A 5 -16.51 -14.74 5.49
C ASN A 5 -14.98 -14.68 5.46
N TRP A 6 -14.44 -13.65 6.11
CA TRP A 6 -13.00 -13.46 6.29
C TRP A 6 -12.40 -14.56 7.17
N LEU A 7 -11.35 -15.21 6.69
CA LEU A 7 -10.62 -16.24 7.42
C LEU A 7 -9.40 -15.59 8.08
N ALA A 8 -9.39 -15.54 9.41
CA ALA A 8 -8.23 -15.08 10.14
C ALA A 8 -7.05 -16.04 9.94
N LEU A 9 -5.87 -15.49 9.65
CA LEU A 9 -4.66 -16.28 9.59
C LEU A 9 -4.26 -16.69 11.02
N ASP A 10 -3.79 -17.93 11.21
CA ASP A 10 -3.26 -18.41 12.49
C ASP A 10 -1.87 -17.81 12.75
N ARG A 11 -1.85 -16.49 12.93
CA ARG A 11 -0.66 -15.69 13.21
C ARG A 11 -1.00 -14.65 14.27
N LYS A 12 -0.18 -14.58 15.31
CA LYS A 12 -0.43 -13.73 16.48
C LYS A 12 0.17 -12.35 16.27
N TYR A 13 -0.67 -11.40 15.88
CA TYR A 13 -0.38 -9.97 15.88
C TYR A 13 -1.07 -9.29 17.07
N GLU A 14 -0.47 -8.23 17.60
CA GLU A 14 -1.06 -7.41 18.67
C GLU A 14 -1.80 -6.19 18.11
N ASP A 15 -1.16 -5.47 17.20
CA ASP A 15 -1.61 -4.18 16.67
C ASP A 15 -2.25 -4.30 15.27
N VAL A 16 -2.26 -5.49 14.68
CA VAL A 16 -2.74 -5.75 13.31
C VAL A 16 -3.68 -6.96 13.30
N ILE A 17 -4.68 -6.95 12.43
CA ILE A 17 -5.48 -8.13 12.09
C ILE A 17 -5.20 -8.47 10.63
N TYR A 18 -4.95 -9.75 10.36
CA TYR A 18 -4.74 -10.28 9.01
C TYR A 18 -5.79 -11.34 8.70
N GLU A 19 -6.57 -11.11 7.64
CA GLU A 19 -7.62 -12.01 7.19
C GLU A 19 -7.55 -12.23 5.66
N THR A 20 -8.11 -13.33 5.17
CA THR A 20 -8.22 -13.59 3.72
C THR A 20 -9.63 -13.97 3.29
N TYR A 21 -9.96 -13.66 2.03
CA TYR A 21 -11.22 -14.01 1.39
C TYR A 21 -11.01 -14.08 -0.12
N ASN A 22 -11.27 -15.23 -0.76
CA ASN A 22 -11.27 -15.39 -2.23
C ASN A 22 -10.08 -14.75 -2.97
N GLY A 23 -8.85 -14.93 -2.47
CA GLY A 23 -7.65 -14.34 -3.09
C GLY A 23 -7.38 -12.87 -2.74
N ILE A 24 -8.13 -12.32 -1.78
CA ILE A 24 -7.93 -11.00 -1.20
C ILE A 24 -7.34 -11.17 0.20
N ALA A 25 -6.27 -10.45 0.50
CA ALA A 25 -5.77 -10.30 1.87
C ALA A 25 -6.25 -8.96 2.44
N LYS A 26 -6.85 -8.95 3.63
CA LYS A 26 -7.25 -7.74 4.34
C LYS A 26 -6.37 -7.55 5.57
N ILE A 27 -5.59 -6.48 5.56
CA ILE A 27 -4.69 -6.06 6.62
C ILE A 27 -5.32 -4.87 7.34
N THR A 28 -5.64 -5.03 8.61
CA THR A 28 -6.35 -4.04 9.41
C THR A 28 -5.46 -3.53 10.54
N ILE A 29 -5.26 -2.22 10.64
CA ILE A 29 -4.60 -1.60 11.80
C ILE A 29 -5.58 -1.64 12.99
N ASN A 30 -5.20 -2.30 14.08
CA ASN A 30 -6.07 -2.59 15.21
C ASN A 30 -5.61 -1.89 16.49
N ARG A 31 -5.58 -0.55 16.45
CA ARG A 31 -5.29 0.31 17.62
C ARG A 31 -6.34 1.43 17.79
N PRO A 32 -7.63 1.08 17.90
CA PRO A 32 -8.71 2.05 17.82
C PRO A 32 -8.71 3.09 18.95
N GLU A 33 -8.15 2.74 20.11
CA GLU A 33 -8.00 3.60 21.28
C GLU A 33 -7.08 4.82 21.04
N VAL A 34 -6.26 4.78 19.99
CA VAL A 34 -5.43 5.89 19.52
C VAL A 34 -5.71 6.24 18.05
N ARG A 35 -6.94 6.01 17.57
CA ARG A 35 -7.33 6.26 16.17
C ARG A 35 -6.39 5.57 15.17
N ASN A 36 -6.05 4.31 15.45
CA ASN A 36 -5.20 3.49 14.60
C ASN A 36 -3.83 4.15 14.30
N ALA A 37 -3.29 4.90 15.26
CA ALA A 37 -1.91 5.40 15.19
C ALA A 37 -0.92 4.24 15.25
N PHE A 38 0.11 4.26 14.40
CA PHE A 38 1.14 3.23 14.40
C PHE A 38 2.30 3.59 15.34
N ARG A 39 2.69 2.63 16.17
CA ARG A 39 3.98 2.62 16.88
C ARG A 39 4.97 1.72 16.11
N PRO A 40 6.27 1.68 16.47
CA PRO A 40 7.22 0.84 15.73
C PRO A 40 6.81 -0.63 15.60
N LYS A 41 6.19 -1.21 16.64
CA LYS A 41 5.63 -2.57 16.63
C LYS A 41 4.54 -2.75 15.57
N THR A 42 3.57 -1.83 15.52
CA THR A 42 2.51 -1.82 14.50
C THR A 42 3.10 -1.87 13.10
N VAL A 43 4.14 -1.08 12.83
CA VAL A 43 4.80 -1.05 11.53
C VAL A 43 5.52 -2.37 11.22
N VAL A 44 6.20 -2.98 12.21
CA VAL A 44 6.83 -4.30 12.05
C VAL A 44 5.78 -5.37 11.70
N GLU A 45 4.65 -5.39 12.39
CA GLU A 45 3.56 -6.32 12.11
C GLU A 45 2.91 -6.08 10.74
N LEU A 46 2.75 -4.82 10.32
CA LEU A 46 2.30 -4.48 8.98
C LEU A 46 3.28 -4.95 7.90
N ILE A 47 4.59 -4.72 8.08
CA ILE A 47 5.62 -5.19 7.13
C ILE A 47 5.56 -6.71 6.99
N ASP A 48 5.43 -7.43 8.10
CA ASP A 48 5.31 -8.88 8.10
C ASP A 48 4.03 -9.34 7.40
N ALA A 49 2.88 -8.74 7.72
CA ALA A 49 1.59 -8.99 7.07
C ALA A 49 1.64 -8.78 5.54
N PHE A 50 2.23 -7.66 5.08
CA PHE A 50 2.42 -7.39 3.64
C PHE A 50 3.38 -8.39 2.99
N THR A 51 4.42 -8.81 3.70
CA THR A 51 5.38 -9.82 3.20
C THR A 51 4.71 -11.18 3.03
N VAL A 52 3.89 -11.60 4.00
CA VAL A 52 3.07 -12.81 3.91
C VAL A 52 2.12 -12.73 2.72
N ALA A 53 1.37 -11.63 2.62
CA ALA A 53 0.44 -11.43 1.51
C ALA A 53 1.16 -11.43 0.17
N ARG A 54 2.38 -10.88 0.08
CA ARG A 54 3.20 -10.87 -1.14
C ARG A 54 3.57 -12.29 -1.58
N ASP A 55 4.03 -13.11 -0.64
CA ASP A 55 4.61 -14.42 -0.94
C ASP A 55 3.55 -15.54 -1.06
N ASP A 56 2.32 -15.30 -0.59
CA ASP A 56 1.18 -16.22 -0.76
C ASP A 56 0.66 -16.18 -2.22
N THR A 57 0.90 -17.25 -2.98
CA THR A 57 0.48 -17.35 -4.39
C THR A 57 -1.04 -17.38 -4.60
N SER A 58 -1.84 -17.61 -3.55
CA SER A 58 -3.30 -17.56 -3.62
C SER A 58 -3.87 -16.15 -3.55
N ILE A 59 -3.09 -15.18 -3.07
CA ILE A 59 -3.50 -13.77 -2.95
C ILE A 59 -3.14 -13.00 -4.22
N GLY A 60 -4.10 -12.27 -4.78
CA GLY A 60 -3.89 -11.38 -5.92
C GLY A 60 -4.06 -9.89 -5.57
N VAL A 61 -4.83 -9.54 -4.53
CA VAL A 61 -5.09 -8.15 -4.12
C VAL A 61 -4.96 -8.02 -2.59
N ILE A 62 -4.43 -6.88 -2.14
CA ILE A 62 -4.31 -6.55 -0.71
C ILE A 62 -5.20 -5.34 -0.40
N VAL A 63 -5.96 -5.42 0.70
CA VAL A 63 -6.73 -4.30 1.25
C VAL A 63 -6.07 -3.86 2.55
N LEU A 64 -5.76 -2.58 2.68
CA LEU A 64 -5.34 -1.95 3.93
C LEU A 64 -6.50 -1.14 4.50
N THR A 65 -6.79 -1.30 5.79
CA THR A 65 -7.88 -0.56 6.48
C THR A 65 -7.55 -0.32 7.95
N GLY A 66 -8.35 0.50 8.64
CA GLY A 66 -8.36 0.59 10.11
C GLY A 66 -9.45 -0.27 10.74
N ALA A 67 -9.29 -0.59 12.03
CA ALA A 67 -10.32 -1.21 12.86
C ALA A 67 -11.43 -0.18 13.19
N ASN A 68 -12.31 -0.48 14.14
CA ASN A 68 -13.35 0.40 14.72
C ASN A 68 -14.34 1.11 13.79
N HIS A 69 -14.49 0.64 12.55
CA HIS A 69 -15.59 1.04 11.66
C HIS A 69 -16.96 0.82 12.35
N GLY A 70 -17.87 1.79 12.25
CA GLY A 70 -19.21 1.75 12.85
C GLY A 70 -19.28 2.15 14.33
N GLN A 71 -18.20 2.67 14.92
CA GLN A 71 -18.15 3.13 16.32
C GLN A 71 -18.47 4.63 16.49
N GLY A 72 -18.79 5.31 15.38
CA GLY A 72 -19.15 6.72 15.31
C GLY A 72 -18.05 7.57 14.67
N GLU A 73 -18.45 8.59 13.91
CA GLU A 73 -17.55 9.41 13.06
C GLU A 73 -16.33 9.97 13.80
N ASP A 74 -16.49 10.33 15.08
CA ASP A 74 -15.41 10.89 15.88
C ASP A 74 -14.44 9.85 16.43
N LYS A 75 -14.70 8.55 16.28
CA LYS A 75 -13.83 7.47 16.76
C LYS A 75 -13.24 6.65 15.62
N GLU A 76 -13.92 6.62 14.47
CA GLU A 76 -13.51 5.88 13.28
C GLU A 76 -12.25 6.44 12.66
N ALA A 77 -11.29 5.57 12.35
CA ALA A 77 -10.08 5.98 11.67
C ALA A 77 -9.55 4.89 10.77
N PHE A 78 -9.09 5.26 9.58
CA PHE A 78 -8.17 4.44 8.82
C PHE A 78 -6.82 4.38 9.56
N CYS A 79 -6.20 5.55 9.76
CA CYS A 79 -4.95 5.70 10.48
C CYS A 79 -4.69 7.18 10.78
N SER A 80 -4.25 7.50 12.00
CA SER A 80 -3.87 8.87 12.41
C SER A 80 -2.36 9.16 12.33
N GLY A 81 -1.58 8.25 11.76
CA GLY A 81 -0.13 8.39 11.58
C GLY A 81 0.68 7.84 12.75
N GLY A 82 1.90 8.33 12.91
CA GLY A 82 2.78 7.84 13.96
C GLY A 82 2.33 8.29 15.34
N ASP A 83 2.27 7.35 16.28
CA ASP A 83 1.81 7.54 17.65
C ASP A 83 2.72 8.53 18.39
N GLN A 84 2.23 9.75 18.61
CA GLN A 84 3.02 10.81 19.24
C GLN A 84 3.36 10.49 20.70
N LYS A 85 2.66 9.54 21.36
CA LYS A 85 2.97 9.16 22.75
C LYS A 85 4.31 8.44 22.90
N VAL A 86 4.82 7.84 21.81
CA VAL A 86 6.09 7.11 21.79
C VAL A 86 7.16 7.83 20.95
N ARG A 87 6.91 9.07 20.53
CA ARG A 87 7.90 9.87 19.80
C ARG A 87 8.93 10.44 20.79
N GLY A 88 10.20 10.21 20.51
CA GLY A 88 11.33 10.77 21.26
C GLY A 88 12.35 11.45 20.34
N ASP A 89 13.56 11.61 20.84
CA ASP A 89 14.66 12.19 20.07
C ASP A 89 15.07 11.25 18.92
N GLY A 90 14.99 11.75 17.69
CA GLY A 90 15.41 11.04 16.49
C GLY A 90 14.38 10.06 15.87
N GLY A 91 13.21 9.84 16.49
CA GLY A 91 12.18 8.99 15.90
C GLY A 91 11.11 8.48 16.87
N TYR A 92 10.38 7.44 16.44
CA TYR A 92 9.43 6.72 17.29
C TYR A 92 10.16 5.59 18.02
N VAL A 93 10.07 5.57 19.35
CA VAL A 93 10.84 4.69 20.22
C VAL A 93 10.00 3.48 20.61
N GLY A 94 10.49 2.28 20.26
CA GLY A 94 9.85 1.02 20.61
C GLY A 94 10.26 0.51 22.00
N GLU A 95 9.85 -0.71 22.32
CA GLU A 95 10.24 -1.41 23.57
C GLU A 95 11.76 -1.59 23.67
N ASP A 96 12.44 -1.75 22.52
CA ASP A 96 13.88 -1.89 22.39
C ASP A 96 14.67 -0.59 22.59
N GLN A 97 13.99 0.53 22.88
CA GLN A 97 14.57 1.87 23.08
C GLN A 97 15.32 2.43 21.86
N ILE A 98 15.08 1.88 20.66
CA ILE A 98 15.71 2.37 19.43
C ILE A 98 14.74 3.32 18.71
N PRO A 99 15.13 4.57 18.40
CA PRO A 99 14.32 5.47 17.61
C PRO A 99 14.24 5.01 16.15
N ARG A 100 13.02 4.96 15.60
CA ARG A 100 12.74 4.42 14.26
C ARG A 100 11.88 5.36 13.41
N LEU A 101 12.07 5.24 12.10
CA LEU A 101 11.17 5.73 11.04
C LEU A 101 10.82 4.57 10.07
N ASN A 102 10.62 3.37 10.62
CA ASN A 102 10.38 2.14 9.86
C ASN A 102 9.09 2.18 9.01
N VAL A 103 8.22 3.17 9.19
CA VAL A 103 7.09 3.40 8.27
C VAL A 103 7.57 3.68 6.85
N LEU A 104 8.79 4.20 6.67
CA LEU A 104 9.39 4.38 5.35
C LEU A 104 9.65 3.03 4.65
N ASP A 105 10.04 2.01 5.41
CA ASP A 105 10.22 0.64 4.89
C ASP A 105 8.86 0.05 4.46
N LEU A 106 7.81 0.29 5.26
CA LEU A 106 6.44 -0.12 4.92
C LEU A 106 5.94 0.60 3.66
N GLN A 107 6.13 1.93 3.56
CA GLN A 107 5.74 2.69 2.37
C GLN A 107 6.42 2.13 1.12
N HIS A 108 7.71 1.83 1.20
CA HIS A 108 8.44 1.22 0.09
C HIS A 108 7.90 -0.17 -0.25
N LEU A 109 7.67 -1.03 0.75
CA LEU A 109 7.13 -2.38 0.57
C LEU A 109 5.77 -2.38 -0.13
N ILE A 110 4.85 -1.49 0.28
CA ILE A 110 3.52 -1.34 -0.36
C ILE A 110 3.70 -1.03 -1.85
N ARG A 111 4.59 -0.10 -2.20
CA ARG A 111 4.84 0.32 -3.58
C ARG A 111 5.47 -0.78 -4.44
N ILE A 112 6.44 -1.53 -3.92
CA ILE A 112 7.13 -2.56 -4.70
C ILE A 112 6.43 -3.92 -4.70
N THR A 113 5.41 -4.12 -3.85
CA THR A 113 4.65 -5.36 -3.81
C THR A 113 3.96 -5.59 -5.17
N PRO A 114 4.18 -6.73 -5.85
CA PRO A 114 3.68 -7.03 -7.20
C PRO A 114 2.18 -7.35 -7.24
N LYS A 115 1.42 -6.89 -6.25
CA LYS A 115 -0.03 -7.07 -6.09
C LYS A 115 -0.65 -5.69 -5.89
N PRO A 116 -1.81 -5.40 -6.49
CA PRO A 116 -2.55 -4.18 -6.20
C PRO A 116 -2.89 -4.08 -4.70
N VAL A 117 -2.76 -2.87 -4.15
CA VAL A 117 -3.07 -2.53 -2.78
C VAL A 117 -4.15 -1.46 -2.77
N ILE A 118 -5.31 -1.76 -2.17
CA ILE A 118 -6.42 -0.82 -2.00
C ILE A 118 -6.40 -0.30 -0.55
N ALA A 119 -6.39 1.02 -0.36
CA ALA A 119 -6.76 1.62 0.91
C ALA A 119 -8.29 1.73 1.00
N MET A 120 -8.89 0.98 1.94
CA MET A 120 -10.31 1.08 2.27
C MET A 120 -10.47 2.05 3.44
N VAL A 121 -10.86 3.29 3.15
CA VAL A 121 -10.77 4.40 4.11
C VAL A 121 -12.15 4.74 4.67
N ASN A 122 -12.31 4.60 5.99
CA ASN A 122 -13.41 5.19 6.75
C ASN A 122 -12.87 6.09 7.86
N GLY A 123 -13.54 7.21 8.12
CA GLY A 123 -13.12 8.18 9.14
C GLY A 123 -11.74 8.79 8.83
N PHE A 124 -10.91 8.98 9.86
CA PHE A 124 -9.66 9.75 9.74
C PHE A 124 -8.51 8.98 9.05
N ALA A 125 -8.00 9.55 7.95
CA ALA A 125 -6.72 9.23 7.32
C ALA A 125 -5.81 10.46 7.39
N ILE A 126 -5.05 10.59 8.50
CA ILE A 126 -4.37 11.82 8.89
C ILE A 126 -2.86 11.61 9.06
N GLY A 127 -2.06 12.60 8.66
CA GLY A 127 -0.61 12.61 8.88
C GLY A 127 0.09 11.43 8.19
N GLY A 128 0.84 10.62 8.95
CA GLY A 128 1.44 9.40 8.41
C GLY A 128 0.40 8.41 7.84
N GLY A 129 -0.82 8.38 8.41
CA GLY A 129 -1.93 7.58 7.90
C GLY A 129 -2.48 8.14 6.58
N HIS A 130 -2.37 9.45 6.37
CA HIS A 130 -2.66 10.06 5.07
C HIS A 130 -1.64 9.61 4.02
N VAL A 131 -0.36 9.51 4.37
CA VAL A 131 0.68 9.01 3.44
C VAL A 131 0.48 7.52 3.14
N LEU A 132 0.03 6.71 4.11
CA LEU A 132 -0.24 5.28 3.87
C LEU A 132 -1.33 5.05 2.82
N HIS A 133 -2.38 5.88 2.75
CA HIS A 133 -3.36 5.76 1.65
C HIS A 133 -2.76 6.21 0.31
N ILE A 134 -1.95 7.29 0.30
CA ILE A 134 -1.31 7.80 -0.93
C ILE A 134 -0.37 6.76 -1.57
N VAL A 135 0.30 5.93 -0.78
CA VAL A 135 1.22 4.91 -1.33
C VAL A 135 0.51 3.63 -1.75
N CYS A 136 -0.76 3.43 -1.37
CA CYS A 136 -1.59 2.37 -1.95
C CYS A 136 -1.90 2.69 -3.41
N ASP A 137 -2.16 1.68 -4.22
CA ASP A 137 -2.41 1.87 -5.66
C ASP A 137 -3.77 2.54 -5.90
N LEU A 138 -4.77 2.21 -5.09
CA LEU A 138 -6.13 2.73 -5.17
C LEU A 138 -6.66 3.07 -3.78
N THR A 139 -7.56 4.05 -3.69
CA THR A 139 -8.29 4.41 -2.47
C THR A 139 -9.79 4.41 -2.73
N ILE A 140 -10.52 3.64 -1.92
CA ILE A 140 -11.99 3.64 -1.86
C ILE A 140 -12.37 4.23 -0.50
N ALA A 141 -13.16 5.29 -0.51
CA ALA A 141 -13.51 6.02 0.71
C ALA A 141 -14.99 5.89 1.05
N SER A 142 -15.32 5.82 2.33
CA SER A 142 -16.68 6.11 2.76
C SER A 142 -16.96 7.62 2.68
N GLU A 143 -18.23 8.00 2.61
CA GLU A 143 -18.67 9.39 2.75
C GLU A 143 -18.20 10.05 4.07
N ASN A 144 -17.90 9.26 5.10
CA ASN A 144 -17.43 9.72 6.41
C ASN A 144 -15.91 9.98 6.47
N ALA A 145 -15.17 9.67 5.40
CA ALA A 145 -13.72 9.79 5.39
C ALA A 145 -13.24 11.25 5.49
N LYS A 146 -12.17 11.45 6.28
CA LYS A 146 -11.52 12.74 6.53
C LYS A 146 -10.02 12.62 6.27
N PHE A 147 -9.53 13.42 5.34
CA PHE A 147 -8.15 13.37 4.85
C PHE A 147 -7.38 14.63 5.25
N GLY A 148 -6.08 14.52 5.49
CA GLY A 148 -5.24 15.70 5.67
C GLY A 148 -3.88 15.43 6.30
N GLN A 149 -2.99 16.40 6.11
CA GLN A 149 -1.67 16.40 6.74
C GLN A 149 -1.68 17.27 8.01
N THR A 150 -0.84 16.92 8.97
CA THR A 150 -0.69 17.67 10.24
C THR A 150 0.76 18.02 10.55
N GLY A 151 1.71 17.55 9.73
CA GLY A 151 3.15 17.64 10.00
C GLY A 151 3.60 19.00 10.56
N PRO A 152 3.43 20.11 9.82
CA PRO A 152 3.80 21.44 10.31
C PRO A 152 3.15 21.86 11.63
N ARG A 153 1.94 21.37 11.96
CA ARG A 153 1.30 21.63 13.27
C ARG A 153 1.91 20.82 14.42
N VAL A 154 2.48 19.65 14.14
CA VAL A 154 3.01 18.71 15.16
C VAL A 154 4.52 18.54 15.07
N GLY A 155 5.22 19.45 14.39
CA GLY A 155 6.67 19.44 14.24
C GLY A 155 7.19 18.23 13.46
N SER A 156 6.53 17.87 12.36
CA SER A 156 6.90 16.75 11.47
C SER A 156 6.67 17.13 10.00
N PHE A 157 7.10 16.27 9.08
CA PHE A 157 6.80 16.35 7.65
C PHE A 157 7.14 15.01 6.99
N ASP A 158 6.51 14.72 5.86
CA ASP A 158 6.94 13.66 4.95
C ASP A 158 7.22 14.31 3.59
N ALA A 159 8.51 14.54 3.31
CA ALA A 159 8.98 15.16 2.07
C ALA A 159 9.37 14.14 0.99
N GLY A 160 9.15 12.85 1.25
CA GLY A 160 9.34 11.77 0.29
C GLY A 160 8.06 11.54 -0.50
N TYR A 161 7.50 10.35 -0.38
CA TYR A 161 6.25 9.97 -1.04
C TYR A 161 5.06 10.85 -0.61
N GLY A 162 5.03 11.30 0.66
CA GLY A 162 3.96 12.15 1.17
C GLY A 162 3.84 13.52 0.47
N ALA A 163 4.93 14.03 -0.11
CA ALA A 163 4.93 15.27 -0.89
C ALA A 163 4.96 15.00 -2.41
N GLY A 164 5.89 14.16 -2.88
CA GLY A 164 6.13 13.91 -4.30
C GLY A 164 4.95 13.24 -5.00
N LEU A 165 4.44 12.14 -4.44
CA LEU A 165 3.32 11.42 -5.03
C LEU A 165 2.01 12.18 -4.88
N LEU A 166 1.82 12.85 -3.74
CA LEU A 166 0.65 13.72 -3.56
C LEU A 166 0.59 14.77 -4.67
N ALA A 167 1.71 15.42 -4.98
CA ALA A 167 1.77 16.39 -6.08
C ALA A 167 1.55 15.77 -7.46
N ALA A 168 1.93 14.51 -7.68
CA ALA A 168 1.65 13.77 -8.91
C ALA A 168 0.15 13.42 -9.05
N MET A 169 -0.56 13.22 -7.94
CA MET A 169 -2.00 12.92 -7.92
C MET A 169 -2.86 14.19 -8.05
N VAL A 170 -2.67 15.17 -7.15
CA VAL A 170 -3.58 16.33 -7.01
C VAL A 170 -3.02 17.62 -7.62
N GLY A 171 -1.82 17.56 -8.19
CA GLY A 171 -1.10 18.73 -8.70
C GLY A 171 -0.44 19.59 -7.62
N GLN A 172 0.51 20.43 -8.05
CA GLN A 172 1.37 21.22 -7.16
C GLN A 172 0.61 22.19 -6.24
N LYS A 173 -0.49 22.79 -6.73
CA LYS A 173 -1.26 23.77 -5.94
C LYS A 173 -1.95 23.10 -4.75
N LYS A 174 -2.66 22.00 -4.98
CA LYS A 174 -3.38 21.28 -3.92
C LYS A 174 -2.45 20.56 -2.96
N ALA A 175 -1.38 19.94 -3.44
CA ALA A 175 -0.40 19.31 -2.56
C ALA A 175 0.21 20.31 -1.56
N ARG A 176 0.56 21.52 -2.01
CA ARG A 176 1.06 22.60 -1.14
C ARG A 176 -0.03 23.12 -0.19
N GLU A 177 -1.27 23.27 -0.65
CA GLU A 177 -2.40 23.68 0.20
C GLU A 177 -2.60 22.68 1.36
N ILE A 178 -2.62 21.38 1.05
CA ILE A 178 -2.77 20.30 2.03
C ILE A 178 -1.65 20.36 3.09
N TRP A 179 -0.39 20.41 2.64
CA TRP A 179 0.76 20.42 3.55
C TRP A 179 0.88 21.72 4.36
N PHE A 180 0.73 22.88 3.71
CA PHE A 180 1.01 24.17 4.37
C PHE A 180 -0.12 24.62 5.29
N LEU A 181 -1.38 24.32 4.95
CA LEU A 181 -2.52 24.75 5.76
C LEU A 181 -2.96 23.67 6.77
N CYS A 182 -2.57 22.41 6.56
CA CYS A 182 -2.93 21.27 7.40
C CYS A 182 -4.46 21.18 7.64
N ARG A 183 -5.26 21.53 6.62
CA ARG A 183 -6.73 21.42 6.67
C ARG A 183 -7.16 19.97 6.54
N GLN A 184 -8.38 19.70 6.98
CA GLN A 184 -9.06 18.44 6.72
C GLN A 184 -9.95 18.61 5.49
N TYR A 185 -10.04 17.54 4.71
CA TYR A 185 -10.84 17.46 3.49
C TYR A 185 -11.79 16.26 3.62
N THR A 186 -13.02 16.45 3.18
CA THR A 186 -14.05 15.42 3.09
C THR A 186 -13.72 14.39 2.01
N ALA A 187 -14.42 13.26 2.02
CA ALA A 187 -14.30 12.24 0.99
C ALA A 187 -14.57 12.81 -0.43
N GLN A 188 -15.60 13.66 -0.57
CA GLN A 188 -15.93 14.27 -1.84
C GLN A 188 -14.84 15.23 -2.32
N GLU A 189 -14.32 16.11 -1.45
CA GLU A 189 -13.21 17.00 -1.81
C GLU A 189 -11.96 16.22 -2.23
N ALA A 190 -11.69 15.09 -1.56
CA ALA A 190 -10.56 14.20 -1.87
C ALA A 190 -10.72 13.51 -3.24
N MET A 191 -11.95 13.12 -3.62
CA MET A 191 -12.28 12.60 -4.94
C MET A 191 -12.16 13.69 -6.00
N ASP A 192 -12.72 14.87 -5.75
CA ASP A 192 -12.70 16.00 -6.70
C ASP A 192 -11.27 16.48 -7.01
N MET A 193 -10.34 16.35 -6.06
CA MET A 193 -8.93 16.68 -6.28
C MET A 193 -8.10 15.52 -6.86
N GLY A 194 -8.65 14.30 -6.91
CA GLY A 194 -8.02 13.15 -7.59
C GLY A 194 -7.16 12.23 -6.70
N MET A 195 -7.26 12.29 -5.37
CA MET A 195 -6.53 11.38 -4.47
C MET A 195 -7.38 10.23 -3.90
N VAL A 196 -8.67 10.17 -4.28
CA VAL A 196 -9.60 9.08 -3.97
C VAL A 196 -10.27 8.66 -5.27
N ASN A 197 -10.37 7.35 -5.51
CA ASN A 197 -10.89 6.82 -6.77
C ASN A 197 -12.43 6.80 -6.79
N THR A 198 -13.05 6.48 -5.67
CA THR A 198 -14.51 6.51 -5.52
C THR A 198 -14.92 6.73 -4.06
N VAL A 199 -16.11 7.32 -3.88
CA VAL A 199 -16.75 7.56 -2.58
C VAL A 199 -18.08 6.81 -2.56
N VAL A 200 -18.32 6.06 -1.48
CA VAL A 200 -19.56 5.28 -1.28
C VAL A 200 -20.12 5.50 0.12
N PRO A 201 -21.42 5.24 0.35
CA PRO A 201 -21.97 5.17 1.71
C PRO A 201 -21.18 4.17 2.58
N PHE A 202 -21.06 4.46 3.88
CA PHE A 202 -20.25 3.64 4.78
C PHE A 202 -20.70 2.16 4.81
N ASP A 203 -21.99 1.89 4.73
CA ASP A 203 -22.55 0.54 4.71
C ASP A 203 -22.26 -0.25 3.42
N GLN A 204 -21.74 0.41 2.38
CA GLN A 204 -21.32 -0.16 1.10
C GLN A 204 -19.79 -0.20 0.95
N LEU A 205 -19.02 0.35 1.89
CA LEU A 205 -17.57 0.50 1.75
C LEU A 205 -16.84 -0.83 1.52
N GLU A 206 -17.11 -1.85 2.35
CA GLU A 206 -16.48 -3.16 2.21
C GLU A 206 -16.95 -3.87 0.93
N GLU A 207 -18.21 -3.67 0.54
CA GLU A 207 -18.80 -4.28 -0.65
C GLU A 207 -18.17 -3.74 -1.94
N GLU A 208 -18.06 -2.42 -2.08
CA GLU A 208 -17.41 -1.81 -3.25
C GLU A 208 -15.91 -2.15 -3.28
N THR A 209 -15.25 -2.24 -2.12
CA THR A 209 -13.83 -2.64 -2.04
C THR A 209 -13.61 -4.06 -2.51
N VAL A 210 -14.42 -5.02 -2.06
CA VAL A 210 -14.33 -6.41 -2.51
C VAL A 210 -14.64 -6.52 -3.99
N LYS A 211 -15.64 -5.80 -4.49
CA LYS A 211 -15.97 -5.77 -5.93
C LYS A 211 -14.78 -5.32 -6.78
N TRP A 212 -14.10 -4.22 -6.43
CA TRP A 212 -12.91 -3.76 -7.17
C TRP A 212 -11.76 -4.77 -7.09
N ALA A 213 -11.58 -5.43 -5.95
CA ALA A 213 -10.59 -6.48 -5.79
C ALA A 213 -10.92 -7.70 -6.67
N GLU A 214 -12.18 -8.15 -6.72
CA GLU A 214 -12.63 -9.25 -7.57
C GLU A 214 -12.51 -8.93 -9.07
N GLU A 215 -12.79 -7.69 -9.47
CA GLU A 215 -12.54 -7.21 -10.84
C GLU A 215 -11.06 -7.33 -11.21
N MET A 216 -10.13 -6.93 -10.32
CA MET A 216 -8.69 -7.10 -10.54
C MET A 216 -8.24 -8.57 -10.53
N LEU A 217 -8.87 -9.43 -9.70
CA LEU A 217 -8.57 -10.86 -9.65
C LEU A 217 -8.97 -11.60 -10.93
N ALA A 218 -9.90 -11.05 -11.72
CA ALA A 218 -10.26 -11.57 -13.04
C ALA A 218 -9.26 -11.17 -14.16
N LEU A 219 -8.29 -10.31 -13.87
CA LEU A 219 -7.29 -9.84 -14.83
C LEU A 219 -5.98 -10.64 -14.74
N SER A 220 -5.11 -10.48 -15.76
CA SER A 220 -3.80 -11.13 -15.78
C SER A 220 -2.89 -10.61 -14.65
N PRO A 221 -2.43 -11.46 -13.70
CA PRO A 221 -1.56 -11.02 -12.62
C PRO A 221 -0.21 -10.46 -13.11
N MET A 222 0.32 -11.03 -14.20
CA MET A 222 1.56 -10.53 -14.80
C MET A 222 1.37 -9.15 -15.42
N ALA A 223 0.23 -8.89 -16.07
CA ALA A 223 -0.06 -7.57 -16.64
C ALA A 223 -0.18 -6.50 -15.55
N LEU A 224 -0.92 -6.78 -14.47
CA LEU A 224 -1.05 -5.86 -13.33
C LEU A 224 0.31 -5.55 -12.68
N ARG A 225 1.13 -6.58 -12.47
CA ARG A 225 2.49 -6.44 -11.95
C ARG A 225 3.37 -5.54 -12.81
N MET A 226 3.39 -5.78 -14.12
CA MET A 226 4.17 -4.97 -15.08
C MET A 226 3.70 -3.52 -15.14
N LEU A 227 2.38 -3.29 -15.10
CA LEU A 227 1.80 -1.95 -15.08
C LEU A 227 2.18 -1.20 -13.80
N LYS A 228 2.07 -1.85 -12.63
CA LYS A 228 2.49 -1.28 -11.35
C LYS A 228 3.99 -0.91 -11.36
N GLY A 229 4.85 -1.82 -11.83
CA GLY A 229 6.29 -1.55 -11.99
C GLY A 229 6.57 -0.38 -12.94
N SER A 230 5.83 -0.27 -14.05
CA SER A 230 5.96 0.84 -15.00
C SER A 230 5.53 2.18 -14.40
N MET A 231 4.45 2.22 -13.60
CA MET A 231 4.01 3.44 -12.92
C MET A 231 5.04 3.89 -11.89
N ASN A 232 5.63 2.96 -11.12
CA ASN A 232 6.70 3.27 -10.20
C ASN A 232 7.96 3.79 -10.91
N ALA A 233 8.31 3.24 -12.08
CA ALA A 233 9.45 3.72 -12.89
C ALA A 233 9.31 5.20 -13.31
N ALA A 234 8.09 5.72 -13.45
CA ALA A 234 7.86 7.13 -13.78
C ALA A 234 8.24 8.09 -12.64
N THR A 235 8.23 7.62 -11.38
CA THR A 235 8.47 8.47 -10.19
C THR A 235 9.75 8.13 -9.42
N ASP A 236 10.22 6.88 -9.51
CA ASP A 236 11.25 6.35 -8.61
C ASP A 236 12.62 6.15 -9.32
N GLY A 237 12.75 6.62 -10.57
CA GLY A 237 14.02 6.59 -11.33
C GLY A 237 14.60 5.19 -11.44
N LEU A 238 15.87 5.02 -11.04
CA LEU A 238 16.54 3.71 -11.11
C LEU A 238 15.91 2.65 -10.20
N ALA A 239 15.27 3.02 -9.09
CA ALA A 239 14.59 2.05 -8.22
C ALA A 239 13.33 1.49 -8.89
N GLY A 240 12.55 2.34 -9.57
CA GLY A 240 11.42 1.87 -10.35
C GLY A 240 11.84 1.08 -11.60
N LEU A 241 12.95 1.48 -12.26
CA LEU A 241 13.53 0.68 -13.36
C LEU A 241 14.03 -0.69 -12.86
N GLN A 242 14.58 -0.79 -11.65
CA GLN A 242 14.98 -2.06 -11.06
C GLN A 242 13.79 -3.02 -10.92
N GLN A 243 12.64 -2.53 -10.44
CA GLN A 243 11.42 -3.34 -10.34
C GLN A 243 10.96 -3.82 -11.72
N PHE A 244 10.80 -2.88 -12.67
CA PHE A 244 10.35 -3.20 -14.03
C PHE A 244 11.29 -4.16 -14.76
N ALA A 245 12.61 -3.92 -14.71
CA ALA A 245 13.61 -4.78 -15.33
C ALA A 245 13.73 -6.14 -14.64
N GLY A 246 13.48 -6.20 -13.33
CA GLY A 246 13.39 -7.45 -12.58
C GLY A 246 12.23 -8.32 -13.07
N ASP A 247 11.05 -7.74 -13.29
CA ASP A 247 9.90 -8.46 -13.84
C ASP A 247 10.12 -8.83 -15.33
N ALA A 248 10.79 -7.98 -16.12
CA ALA A 248 11.21 -8.32 -17.48
C ALA A 248 12.19 -9.51 -17.50
N THR A 249 13.11 -9.58 -16.55
CA THR A 249 14.04 -10.72 -16.36
C THR A 249 13.27 -11.99 -16.00
N LEU A 250 12.27 -11.88 -15.11
CA LEU A 250 11.39 -12.99 -14.76
C LEU A 250 10.67 -13.53 -16.00
N MET A 251 10.11 -12.66 -16.84
CA MET A 251 9.47 -13.08 -18.09
C MET A 251 10.47 -13.70 -19.07
N TYR A 252 11.65 -13.12 -19.23
CA TYR A 252 12.70 -13.67 -20.09
C TYR A 252 13.07 -15.10 -19.67
N TYR A 253 13.16 -15.38 -18.37
CA TYR A 253 13.47 -16.72 -17.84
C TYR A 253 12.40 -17.78 -18.14
N LEU A 254 11.20 -17.39 -18.61
CA LEU A 254 10.19 -18.33 -19.09
C LEU A 254 10.42 -18.75 -20.56
N SER A 255 11.19 -17.98 -21.32
CA SER A 255 11.47 -18.23 -22.74
C SER A 255 12.42 -19.40 -22.96
N ASP A 256 12.35 -20.01 -24.15
CA ASP A 256 13.27 -21.07 -24.53
C ASP A 256 14.69 -20.56 -24.80
N GLU A 257 14.83 -19.30 -25.22
CA GLU A 257 16.14 -18.63 -25.39
C GLU A 257 16.89 -18.53 -24.06
N ALA A 258 16.22 -18.12 -22.98
CA ALA A 258 16.84 -18.09 -21.65
C ALA A 258 17.20 -19.49 -21.13
N LYS A 259 16.34 -20.49 -21.39
CA LYS A 259 16.59 -21.88 -21.00
C LYS A 259 17.82 -22.45 -21.71
N GLU A 260 18.00 -22.16 -23.00
CA GLU A 260 19.18 -22.58 -23.78
C GLU A 260 20.48 -22.06 -23.15
N GLY A 261 20.54 -20.78 -22.79
CA GLY A 261 21.72 -20.22 -22.11
C GLY A 261 22.03 -20.90 -20.78
N ARG A 262 20.99 -21.16 -19.97
CA ARG A 262 21.12 -21.88 -18.68
C ARG A 262 21.60 -23.32 -18.88
N ASP A 263 21.01 -24.05 -19.82
CA ASP A 263 21.25 -25.48 -20.02
C ASP A 263 22.62 -25.71 -20.67
N ALA A 264 23.00 -24.89 -21.65
CA ALA A 264 24.35 -24.92 -22.23
C ALA A 264 25.45 -24.73 -21.17
N PHE A 265 25.25 -23.79 -20.23
CA PHE A 265 26.17 -23.59 -19.11
C PHE A 265 26.27 -24.84 -18.20
N LYS A 266 25.13 -25.42 -17.81
CA LYS A 266 25.10 -26.64 -16.97
C LYS A 266 25.75 -27.84 -17.66
N GLU A 267 25.53 -27.97 -18.95
CA GLU A 267 26.04 -29.06 -19.80
C GLU A 267 27.49 -28.80 -20.28
N LYS A 268 28.06 -27.62 -19.97
CA LYS A 268 29.41 -27.20 -20.39
C LYS A 268 29.60 -27.23 -21.91
N ARG A 269 28.55 -26.92 -22.66
CA ARG A 269 28.59 -26.76 -24.11
C ARG A 269 28.43 -25.29 -24.49
N LYS A 270 28.74 -24.96 -25.74
CA LYS A 270 28.40 -23.65 -26.29
C LYS A 270 26.88 -23.55 -26.46
N PRO A 271 26.26 -22.42 -26.12
CA PRO A 271 24.84 -22.20 -26.44
C PRO A 271 24.67 -22.01 -27.94
N ASP A 272 23.55 -22.48 -28.47
CA ASP A 272 23.10 -22.25 -29.84
C ASP A 272 21.90 -21.29 -29.83
N PHE A 273 22.16 -20.00 -30.03
CA PHE A 273 21.11 -18.98 -30.14
C PHE A 273 20.69 -18.71 -31.60
N ASP A 274 21.28 -19.40 -32.57
CA ASP A 274 20.93 -19.21 -33.99
C ASP A 274 19.51 -19.74 -34.28
N GLN A 275 19.05 -20.71 -33.49
CA GLN A 275 17.70 -21.29 -33.56
C GLN A 275 16.55 -20.32 -33.19
N PHE A 276 16.82 -19.21 -32.50
CA PHE A 276 15.77 -18.26 -32.09
C PHE A 276 15.64 -17.10 -33.09
N PRO A 277 14.40 -16.69 -33.47
CA PRO A 277 14.18 -15.57 -34.36
C PRO A 277 14.54 -14.25 -33.68
N LYS A 278 15.12 -13.33 -34.45
CA LYS A 278 15.45 -11.97 -34.00
C LYS A 278 14.34 -11.03 -34.47
N PHE A 279 13.43 -10.67 -33.55
CA PHE A 279 12.33 -9.75 -33.85
C PHE A 279 12.86 -8.33 -34.14
N PRO A 280 12.18 -7.54 -34.99
CA PRO A 280 12.60 -6.19 -35.39
C PRO A 280 12.49 -5.15 -34.27
#